data_AF-A0A380FJZ0-F1
#
_entry.id   AF-A0A380FJZ0-F1
#
_cell.length_a   1.000
_cell.length_b   1.000
_cell.length_c   1.000
_cell.angle_alpha   90.00
_cell.angle_beta   90.00
_cell.angle_gamma   90.00
#
_symmetry.space_group_name_H-M   'P 1'
#
loop_
_entity.id
_entity.type
_entity.pdbx_description
1 polymer ?
#
loop_
_entity_poly.entity_id
_entity_poly.type
_entity_poly.pdbx_seq_one_letter_code
_entity_poly.pdbx_strand_id
1 'polypeptide(L)' 'MSLKEIQPKTMMSKLVPGLFLCGEVLDIHGYTGGYNITSALVTGHVAGLNAGSFSTTID' A
#
# COMPACT_ATOMS: atom_id res chain seq x y z
N MET A 1 3.15 -10.32 5.69
CA MET A 1 2.36 -9.41 6.53
C MET A 1 0.90 -9.57 6.10
N SER A 2 -0.06 -9.71 7.02
CA SER A 2 -1.43 -10.04 6.61
C SER A 2 -2.11 -8.81 6.00
N LEU A 3 -2.73 -8.96 4.83
CA LEU A 3 -3.55 -7.90 4.21
C LEU A 3 -4.66 -7.37 5.13
N LYS A 4 -5.04 -8.13 6.17
CA LYS A 4 -6.01 -7.70 7.19
C LYS A 4 -5.53 -6.52 8.04
N GLU A 5 -4.22 -6.35 8.16
CA GLU A 5 -3.57 -5.31 8.97
C GLU A 5 -3.35 -4.01 8.22
N ILE A 6 -3.74 -3.96 6.94
CA ILE A 6 -3.56 -2.81 6.06
C ILE A 6 -4.93 -2.30 5.63
N GLN A 7 -5.06 -0.99 5.52
CA GLN A 7 -6.26 -0.33 5.03
C GLN A 7 -6.21 -0.30 3.50
N PRO A 8 -7.04 -1.07 2.76
CA PRO A 8 -6.88 -1.24 1.31
C PRO A 8 -7.12 0.04 0.49
N LYS A 9 -7.86 1.02 1.04
CA LYS A 9 -8.11 2.30 0.35
C LYS A 9 -6.94 3.28 0.44
N THR A 10 -6.17 3.23 1.53
CA THR A 10 -5.08 4.19 1.79
C THR A 10 -3.70 3.53 1.75
N MET A 11 -3.66 2.19 1.77
CA MET A 11 -2.46 1.37 1.93
C MET A 11 -1.69 1.64 3.24
N MET A 12 -2.35 2.26 4.23
CA MET A 12 -1.78 2.55 5.54
C MET A 12 -1.88 1.32 6.46
N SER A 13 -0.84 1.10 7.27
CA SER A 13 -0.86 0.12 8.35
C SER A 13 -1.89 0.52 9.41
N LYS A 14 -2.71 -0.43 9.85
CA LYS A 14 -3.65 -0.24 10.97
C LYS A 14 -2.94 -0.23 12.32
N LEU A 15 -1.74 -0.82 12.39
CA LEU A 15 -0.96 -0.93 13.62
C LEU A 15 -0.08 0.31 13.85
N VAL A 16 0.41 0.92 12.77
CA VAL A 16 1.33 2.06 12.83
C VAL A 16 0.81 3.16 11.89
N PRO A 17 0.19 4.23 12.43
CA PRO A 17 -0.21 5.39 11.65
C PRO A 17 1.02 6.02 10.97
N GLY A 18 0.88 6.40 9.69
CA GLY A 18 1.98 6.97 8.90
C GLY A 18 2.90 5.95 8.23
N LEU A 19 2.73 4.64 8.51
CA LEU A 19 3.40 3.58 7.74
C LEU A 19 2.52 3.14 6.57
N PHE A 20 3.01 3.31 5.34
CA PHE A 20 2.32 2.90 4.12
C PHE A 20 3.09 1.78 3.43
N LEU A 21 2.36 0.77 2.92
CA LEU A 21 2.94 -0.45 2.36
C LEU A 21 2.40 -0.72 0.96
N CYS A 22 3.27 -1.10 0.04
CA CYS A 22 2.91 -1.37 -1.35
C CYS A 22 3.81 -2.45 -1.96
N GLY A 23 3.42 -2.95 -3.14
CA GLY A 23 4.24 -3.93 -3.86
C GLY A 23 4.12 -5.36 -3.31
N GLU A 24 5.15 -6.15 -3.62
CA GLU A 24 5.26 -7.57 -3.25
C GLU A 24 5.41 -7.79 -1.72
N VAL A 25 5.65 -6.72 -0.96
CA VAL A 25 5.66 -6.79 0.52
C VAL A 25 4.27 -7.12 1.08
N LEU A 26 3.22 -6.83 0.30
CA LEU A 26 1.86 -7.25 0.54
C LEU A 26 1.73 -8.71 0.11
N ASP A 27 1.01 -9.51 0.89
CA ASP A 27 0.70 -10.92 0.59
C ASP A 27 -0.32 -11.04 -0.57
N ILE A 28 0.05 -10.47 -1.73
CA ILE A 28 -0.73 -10.41 -2.97
C ILE A 28 0.05 -11.22 -4.00
N HIS A 29 -0.31 -12.49 -4.14
CA HIS A 29 0.22 -13.35 -5.19
C HIS A 29 -0.70 -13.30 -6.40
N GLY A 30 -0.35 -12.48 -7.39
CA GLY A 30 -0.93 -12.58 -8.73
C GLY A 30 -0.42 -13.84 -9.41
N TYR A 31 -1.31 -14.56 -10.11
CA TYR A 31 -0.90 -15.62 -11.02
C TYR A 31 0.10 -15.10 -12.06
N THR A 32 0.96 -15.96 -12.60
CA THR A 32 1.92 -15.60 -13.66
C THR A 32 1.20 -14.95 -14.84
N GLY A 33 1.70 -13.79 -15.30
CA GLY A 33 1.05 -13.01 -16.37
C GLY A 33 1.15 -11.49 -16.24
N GLY A 34 2.07 -10.97 -15.42
CA GLY A 34 2.28 -9.52 -15.25
C GLY A 34 1.41 -8.85 -14.17
N TYR A 35 0.50 -9.59 -13.54
CA TYR A 35 -0.37 -9.09 -12.47
C TYR A 35 0.40 -8.56 -11.24
N ASN A 36 1.57 -9.12 -10.94
CA ASN A 36 2.42 -8.64 -9.84
C ASN A 36 2.96 -7.22 -10.09
N ILE A 37 3.35 -6.92 -11.34
CA ILE A 37 3.84 -5.58 -11.71
C ILE A 37 2.69 -4.58 -11.64
N THR A 38 1.52 -4.94 -12.19
CA THR A 38 0.32 -4.10 -12.10
C THR A 38 -0.08 -3.86 -10.64
N SER A 39 -0.06 -4.90 -9.80
CA SER A 39 -0.36 -4.77 -8.38
C SER A 39 0.63 -3.85 -7.67
N ALA A 40 1.94 -3.99 -7.95
CA ALA A 40 2.95 -3.13 -7.35
C ALA A 40 2.82 -1.66 -7.75
N LEU A 41 2.57 -1.37 -9.02
CA LEU A 41 2.35 -0.01 -9.52
C LEU A 41 1.09 0.63 -8.92
N VAL A 42 -0.03 -0.10 -8.93
CA VAL A 42 -1.31 0.42 -8.42
C VAL A 42 -1.23 0.67 -6.91
N THR A 43 -0.71 -0.29 -6.15
CA THR A 43 -0.58 -0.14 -4.69
C THR A 43 0.45 0.95 -4.33
N GLY A 44 1.55 1.06 -5.08
CA GLY A 44 2.56 2.10 -4.86
C GLY A 44 2.03 3.50 -5.11
N HIS A 45 1.24 3.69 -6.16
CA HIS A 45 0.60 4.98 -6.46
C HIS A 45 -0.36 5.41 -5.35
N VAL A 46 -1.24 4.51 -4.90
CA VAL A 46 -2.19 4.79 -3.82
C VAL A 46 -1.47 5.06 -2.49
N ALA A 47 -0.46 4.25 -2.14
CA ALA A 47 0.34 4.45 -0.93
C ALA A 47 1.05 5.81 -0.94
N GLY A 48 1.68 6.18 -2.06
CA GLY A 48 2.38 7.46 -2.19
C GLY A 48 1.46 8.68 -2.09
N LEU A 49 0.30 8.64 -2.74
CA LEU A 49 -0.70 9.72 -2.65
C LEU A 49 -1.19 9.93 -1.21
N ASN A 50 -1.50 8.83 -0.51
CA ASN A 50 -1.97 8.93 0.88
C ASN A 50 -0.84 9.34 1.83
N ALA A 51 0.39 8.88 1.60
CA ALA A 51 1.56 9.30 2.37
C ALA A 51 1.84 10.80 2.23
N GLY A 52 1.75 11.33 1.00
CA GLY A 52 1.87 12.76 0.74
C GLY A 52 0.81 13.59 1.48
N SER A 53 -0.47 13.21 1.33
CA SER A 53 -1.57 13.87 2.05
C SER A 53 -1.44 13.77 3.57
N PHE A 54 -0.96 12.62 4.08
CA PHE A 54 -0.74 12.43 5.52
C PHE A 54 0.38 13.33 6.04
N SER A 55 1.48 13.49 5.28
CA SER A 55 2.56 14.41 5.64
C SER A 55 2.07 15.85 5.76
N THR A 56 1.27 16.34 4.80
CA THR A 56 0.76 17.72 4.79
C THR A 56 -0.22 18.01 5.93
N THR A 57 -0.77 16.98 6.57
CA THR A 57 -1.71 17.14 7.71
C THR A 57 -0.98 17.30 9.05
N ILE A 58 0.34 17.04 9.09
CA ILE A 58 1.18 17.13 10.30
C ILE A 58 1.92 18.49 10.38
N ASP A 59 1.80 19.33 9.35
CA ASP A 59 2.29 20.71 9.31
C ASP A 59 1.30 21.68 10.00
#